data_AF-A0A497JZP9-F1
#
_entry.id   AF-A0A497JZP9-F1
#
_cell.length_a   1.000
_cell.length_b   1.000
_cell.length_c   1.000
_cell.angle_alpha   90.00
_cell.angle_beta   90.00
_cell.angle_gamma   90.00
#
_symmetry.space_group_name_H-M   'P 1'
#
loop_
_entity.id
_entity.type
_entity.pdbx_description
1 polymer ?
#
loop_
_entity_poly.entity_id
_entity_poly.type
_entity_poly.pdbx_seq_one_letter_code
_entity_poly.pdbx_strand_id
1 'polypeptide(L)'
;MHSKYSRLLLLLIPLVLIVPANPYISAASPAHKIYIGSKTLKVGSEATMEIRILGAEDVAGALIEVTYNSSILKVVSVEQGDFQVFGSNHSRPGSLRIVGASAEALGKSEALMAKVTFRGISSGASALKIVRAELCYENGTFIRDIEFKDGAVKVLDYIWIVDIEPKSGTELITEKTYTFKLTVNYSFTSADYGYIGLVAKINDLKNPSIAHKKIPIYGYKIADVKDLTLNVDIPSDAEKLYVAVRLLKGNETSTEIYDVVEYQVKKSGCLIATATFGSELSPEVNFLRSFRDQEVLSTYAGRCFMEVFNNFYYSWSPNVAVFIRKNAIVKTAFKILLYPLIMILHLSSFTYRCLSQFPEAAILAAGYVASSLIGSVYLGLPLSQIKRFRRMECRILKAWIYSVLLILIPIVQAEAMHSVQLMMATTAIFVLLNIGFSSILTGTLIAKGVSILPQIIKKKWTRSYL
;
A
#
# COMPACT_ATOMS: atom_id res chain seq x y z
N MET A 1 -41.14 60.17 10.85
CA MET A 1 -40.94 60.51 9.42
C MET A 1 -39.45 60.64 9.16
N HIS A 2 -38.93 59.78 8.28
CA HIS A 2 -37.57 59.86 7.72
C HIS A 2 -37.34 61.20 7.01
N SER A 3 -36.15 61.79 7.17
CA SER A 3 -35.39 62.41 6.07
C SER A 3 -33.97 62.74 6.55
N LYS A 4 -32.98 61.93 6.16
CA LYS A 4 -31.97 62.25 5.13
C LYS A 4 -30.98 63.34 5.58
N TYR A 5 -29.78 62.94 5.94
CA TYR A 5 -28.62 62.92 5.03
C TYR A 5 -28.36 64.29 4.40
N SER A 6 -27.36 64.99 4.93
CA SER A 6 -26.64 66.01 4.17
C SER A 6 -25.17 65.99 4.56
N ARG A 7 -24.37 65.49 3.60
CA ARG A 7 -23.00 65.93 3.27
C ARG A 7 -21.92 65.61 4.30
N LEU A 8 -21.08 64.60 4.10
CA LEU A 8 -20.07 64.47 3.04
C LEU A 8 -19.12 65.67 3.02
N LEU A 9 -18.03 65.60 3.79
CA LEU A 9 -16.71 66.09 3.38
C LEU A 9 -15.63 65.38 4.20
N LEU A 10 -14.87 64.52 3.52
CA LEU A 10 -13.53 64.12 3.96
C LEU A 10 -12.68 65.38 4.18
N LEU A 11 -11.82 65.38 5.19
CA LEU A 11 -10.35 65.43 5.05
C LEU A 11 -9.65 65.78 6.40
N LEU A 12 -8.62 64.97 6.69
CA LEU A 12 -7.34 65.34 7.33
C LEU A 12 -7.23 65.47 8.87
N ILE A 13 -6.74 64.37 9.45
CA ILE A 13 -5.83 64.23 10.62
C ILE A 13 -4.61 65.20 10.43
N PRO A 14 -4.03 65.87 11.47
CA PRO A 14 -3.43 65.19 12.63
C PRO A 14 -3.48 65.87 14.02
N LEU A 15 -3.37 64.99 15.03
CA LEU A 15 -2.56 65.10 16.25
C LEU A 15 -2.70 66.37 17.10
N VAL A 16 -3.20 66.21 18.33
CA VAL A 16 -2.47 66.51 19.59
C VAL A 16 -3.43 66.35 20.78
N LEU A 17 -3.03 65.48 21.71
CA LEU A 17 -3.26 65.44 23.16
C LEU A 17 -4.66 65.79 23.69
N ILE A 18 -5.31 64.82 24.34
CA ILE A 18 -5.65 64.80 25.78
C ILE A 18 -6.29 63.43 26.06
N VAL A 19 -5.54 62.58 26.76
CA VAL A 19 -6.09 61.40 27.44
C VAL A 19 -6.52 61.87 28.84
N PRO A 20 -7.80 61.80 29.22
CA PRO A 20 -8.16 61.88 30.63
C PRO A 20 -8.02 60.47 31.24
N ALA A 21 -7.37 60.45 32.40
CA ALA A 21 -7.17 59.28 33.24
C ALA A 21 -8.47 58.54 33.55
N ASN A 22 -8.42 57.21 33.53
CA ASN A 22 -9.36 56.34 34.24
C ASN A 22 -8.58 55.11 34.74
N PRO A 23 -8.91 54.55 35.91
CA PRO A 23 -7.96 54.15 36.92
C PRO A 23 -7.45 52.74 36.63
N TYR A 24 -6.15 52.55 36.86
CA TYR A 24 -5.58 51.22 37.00
C TYR A 24 -6.24 50.53 38.20
N ILE A 25 -7.15 49.61 37.90
CA ILE A 25 -7.45 48.49 38.77
C ILE A 25 -6.16 47.65 38.78
N SER A 26 -5.32 47.90 39.80
CA SER A 26 -4.21 47.02 40.15
C SER A 26 -4.78 45.70 40.66
N ALA A 27 -5.06 44.78 39.75
CA ALA A 27 -5.01 43.37 40.10
C ALA A 27 -3.52 43.04 40.32
N ALA A 28 -3.06 43.12 41.57
CA ALA A 28 -1.73 42.65 41.94
C ALA A 28 -1.67 41.16 41.61
N SER A 29 -0.98 40.83 40.51
CA SER A 29 -0.64 39.45 40.19
C SER A 29 0.36 38.98 41.25
N PRO A 30 0.20 37.79 41.83
CA PRO A 30 1.12 37.26 42.84
C PRO A 30 2.55 37.21 42.29
N ALA A 31 3.53 37.52 43.15
CA ALA A 31 4.94 37.63 42.78
C ALA A 31 5.56 36.29 42.37
N HIS A 32 5.08 35.20 42.96
CA HIS A 32 5.57 33.84 42.72
C HIS A 32 4.48 32.98 42.10
N LYS A 33 4.81 32.27 41.01
CA LYS A 33 3.87 31.39 40.32
C LYS A 33 4.49 30.06 39.99
N ILE A 34 3.82 28.97 40.34
CA ILE A 34 4.22 27.61 39.98
C ILE A 34 3.30 27.13 38.87
N TYR A 35 3.88 26.61 37.80
CA TYR A 35 3.08 26.13 36.69
C TYR A 35 3.62 24.85 36.07
N ILE A 36 2.69 24.05 35.53
CA ILE A 36 2.96 22.83 34.79
C ILE A 36 2.36 22.98 33.39
N GLY A 37 3.11 22.60 32.36
CA GLY A 37 2.60 22.61 30.99
C GLY A 37 1.45 21.62 30.76
N SER A 38 0.85 21.69 29.57
CA SER A 38 -0.09 20.67 29.08
C SER A 38 0.45 20.00 27.82
N LYS A 39 0.20 18.71 27.65
CA LYS A 39 0.71 17.95 26.50
C LYS A 39 -0.20 16.81 26.09
N THR A 40 -0.10 16.42 24.84
CA THR A 40 -0.80 15.25 24.29
C THR A 40 0.21 14.14 24.03
N LEU A 41 -0.10 12.92 24.44
CA LEU A 41 0.73 11.73 24.24
C LEU A 41 -0.11 10.54 23.77
N LYS A 42 0.51 9.53 23.17
CA LYS A 42 -0.16 8.28 22.80
C LYS A 42 -0.03 7.26 23.94
N VAL A 43 -0.99 6.33 24.08
CA VAL A 43 -0.83 5.21 25.03
C VAL A 43 0.51 4.52 24.79
N GLY A 44 1.23 4.16 25.86
CA GLY A 44 2.53 3.50 25.80
C GLY A 44 3.72 4.44 25.56
N SER A 45 3.52 5.64 25.01
CA SER A 45 4.57 6.64 24.79
C SER A 45 4.89 7.46 26.05
N GLU A 46 6.08 8.07 26.06
CA GLU A 46 6.58 8.90 27.15
C GLU A 46 6.67 10.37 26.74
N ALA A 47 6.39 11.27 27.67
CA ALA A 47 6.50 12.70 27.47
C ALA A 47 7.04 13.38 28.73
N THR A 48 8.08 14.17 28.55
CA THR A 48 8.65 15.01 29.61
C THR A 48 7.87 16.31 29.74
N MET A 49 7.53 16.65 30.98
CA MET A 49 6.84 17.86 31.41
C MET A 49 7.76 18.64 32.35
N GLU A 50 7.80 19.95 32.19
CA GLU A 50 8.59 20.83 33.04
C GLU A 50 7.68 21.47 34.09
N ILE A 51 8.12 21.42 35.35
CA ILE A 51 7.52 22.17 36.45
C ILE A 51 8.41 23.39 36.68
N ARG A 52 7.84 24.58 36.58
CA ARG A 52 8.58 25.85 36.64
C ARG A 52 8.04 26.76 37.73
N ILE A 53 8.94 27.59 38.27
CA ILE A 53 8.68 28.60 39.27
C ILE A 53 9.04 29.95 38.66
N LEU A 54 8.05 30.82 38.47
CA LEU A 54 8.21 32.20 38.03
C LEU A 54 8.29 33.10 39.26
N GLY A 55 9.13 34.15 39.19
CA GLY A 55 9.51 34.98 40.33
C GLY A 55 10.54 34.32 41.25
N ALA A 56 11.41 33.44 40.74
CA ALA A 56 12.31 32.63 41.56
C ALA A 56 13.63 33.32 41.97
N GLU A 57 13.71 34.65 41.90
CA GLU A 57 14.95 35.40 42.12
C GLU A 57 15.46 35.27 43.57
N ASP A 58 14.52 35.21 44.52
CA ASP A 58 14.73 35.17 45.96
C ASP A 58 14.38 33.80 46.59
N VAL A 59 14.04 32.80 45.77
CA VAL A 59 13.65 31.47 46.23
C VAL A 59 14.90 30.61 46.45
N ALA A 60 15.05 30.04 47.65
CA ALA A 60 16.16 29.14 48.00
C ALA A 60 15.69 27.70 48.26
N GLY A 61 14.43 27.47 48.61
CA GLY A 61 13.87 26.13 48.79
C GLY A 61 12.44 25.99 48.29
N ALA A 62 12.09 24.77 47.88
CA ALA A 62 10.79 24.42 47.34
C ALA A 62 10.37 22.99 47.70
N LEU A 63 9.11 22.81 48.09
CA LEU A 63 8.42 21.53 48.17
C LEU A 63 7.17 21.63 47.29
N ILE A 64 6.98 20.71 46.35
CA ILE A 64 5.82 20.68 45.46
C ILE A 64 5.25 19.26 45.45
N GLU A 65 3.94 19.14 45.64
CA GLU A 65 3.19 17.89 45.52
C GLU A 65 2.16 18.01 44.38
N VAL A 66 2.28 17.10 43.41
CA VAL A 66 1.44 17.02 42.22
C VAL A 66 0.65 15.72 42.25
N THR A 67 -0.65 15.80 41.98
CA THR A 67 -1.51 14.61 41.81
C THR A 67 -1.90 14.42 40.36
N TYR A 68 -2.07 13.15 39.98
CA TYR A 68 -2.46 12.74 38.63
C TYR A 68 -3.27 11.44 38.69
N ASN A 69 -4.00 11.12 37.62
CA ASN A 69 -4.77 9.88 37.53
C ASN A 69 -3.84 8.72 37.16
N SER A 70 -3.57 7.83 38.13
CA SER A 70 -2.67 6.68 37.98
C SER A 70 -3.20 5.58 37.06
N SER A 71 -4.50 5.57 36.75
CA SER A 71 -5.07 4.70 35.73
C SER A 71 -4.70 5.17 34.31
N ILE A 72 -4.41 6.47 34.13
CA ILE A 72 -4.13 7.11 32.83
C ILE A 72 -2.63 7.35 32.63
N LEU A 73 -1.89 7.70 33.69
CA LEU A 73 -0.47 8.05 33.62
C LEU A 73 0.36 7.34 34.66
N LYS A 74 1.65 7.21 34.36
CA LYS A 74 2.67 6.76 35.30
C LYS A 74 3.90 7.66 35.20
N VAL A 75 4.46 8.07 36.33
CA VAL A 75 5.78 8.73 36.37
C VAL A 75 6.86 7.67 36.12
N VAL A 76 7.73 7.92 35.16
CA VAL A 76 8.85 7.03 34.77
C VAL A 76 10.16 7.53 35.37
N SER A 77 10.43 8.83 35.25
CA SER A 77 11.62 9.46 35.79
C SER A 77 11.34 10.90 36.19
N VAL A 78 12.17 11.42 37.11
CA VAL A 78 12.16 12.80 37.54
C VAL A 78 13.61 13.28 37.56
N GLU A 79 13.92 14.27 36.73
CA GLU A 79 15.25 14.87 36.62
C GLU A 79 15.30 16.19 37.39
N GLN A 80 16.45 16.42 38.03
CA GLN A 80 16.75 17.63 38.79
C GLN A 80 16.70 18.89 37.91
N GLY A 81 16.12 19.95 38.45
CA GLY A 81 16.12 21.29 37.85
C GLY A 81 17.26 22.17 38.37
N ASP A 82 16.94 23.41 38.69
CA ASP A 82 17.91 24.46 39.03
C ASP A 82 18.36 24.47 40.51
N PHE A 83 17.68 23.74 41.39
CA PHE A 83 18.09 23.60 42.79
C PHE A 83 19.34 22.73 42.93
N GLN A 84 20.25 23.06 43.86
CA GLN A 84 21.50 22.30 44.06
C GLN A 84 21.27 20.93 44.71
N VAL A 85 20.38 20.88 45.70
CA VAL A 85 19.93 19.67 46.39
C VAL A 85 18.53 19.33 45.89
N PHE A 86 18.32 18.07 45.50
CA PHE A 86 17.07 17.63 44.88
C PHE A 86 16.64 16.25 45.38
N GLY A 87 15.34 16.09 45.62
CA GLY A 87 14.73 14.81 45.95
C GLY A 87 13.35 14.68 45.33
N SER A 88 12.98 13.47 44.92
CA SER A 88 11.63 13.18 44.45
C SER A 88 11.12 11.85 45.02
N ASN A 89 9.80 11.75 45.20
CA ASN A 89 9.13 10.52 45.60
C ASN A 89 7.85 10.35 44.78
N HIS A 90 7.80 9.26 44.03
CA HIS A 90 6.67 8.86 43.20
C HIS A 90 6.29 7.39 43.44
N SER A 91 6.65 6.85 44.62
CA SER A 91 6.35 5.45 44.99
C SER A 91 4.85 5.20 45.21
N ARG A 92 4.07 6.25 45.51
CA ARG A 92 2.61 6.18 45.62
C ARG A 92 1.98 6.49 44.26
N PRO A 93 1.24 5.55 43.65
CA PRO A 93 0.57 5.81 42.38
C PRO A 93 -0.36 7.02 42.45
N GLY A 94 -0.20 7.97 41.52
CA GLY A 94 -1.06 9.15 41.41
C GLY A 94 -0.63 10.35 42.25
N SER A 95 0.50 10.26 42.97
CA SER A 95 1.12 11.37 43.69
C SER A 95 2.61 11.44 43.38
N LEU A 96 3.09 12.66 43.14
CA LEU A 96 4.49 12.99 42.92
C LEU A 96 4.87 14.12 43.88
N ARG A 97 5.84 13.85 44.76
CA ARG A 97 6.43 14.86 45.64
C ARG A 97 7.83 15.20 45.17
N ILE A 98 8.16 16.47 45.13
CA ILE A 98 9.47 16.99 44.71
C ILE A 98 9.94 18.01 45.74
N VAL A 99 11.21 17.92 46.12
CA VAL A 99 11.87 18.84 47.05
C VAL A 99 13.15 19.35 46.38
N GLY A 100 13.36 20.66 46.46
CA GLY A 100 14.56 21.34 46.00
C GLY A 100 15.06 22.30 47.07
N ALA A 101 16.38 22.40 47.25
CA ALA A 101 17.00 23.39 48.12
C ALA A 101 18.36 23.83 47.56
N SER A 102 18.71 25.08 47.79
CA SER A 102 19.98 25.69 47.45
C SER A 102 20.48 26.51 48.64
N ALA A 103 21.81 26.64 48.77
CA ALA A 103 22.42 27.46 49.82
C ALA A 103 22.17 28.96 49.61
N GLU A 104 22.05 29.37 48.35
CA GLU A 104 21.74 30.73 47.89
C GLU A 104 20.44 30.70 47.08
N ALA A 105 19.78 31.85 46.94
CA ALA A 105 18.61 32.01 46.10
C ALA A 105 18.94 31.68 44.65
N LEU A 106 17.94 31.18 43.91
CA LEU A 106 18.15 30.75 42.54
C LEU A 106 18.56 31.90 41.61
N GLY A 107 18.22 33.15 41.94
CA GLY A 107 18.63 34.34 41.18
C GLY A 107 18.08 34.39 39.76
N LYS A 108 17.01 33.63 39.47
CA LYS A 108 16.38 33.52 38.15
C LYS A 108 14.96 34.04 38.21
N SER A 109 14.58 34.90 37.26
CA SER A 109 13.18 35.32 37.09
C SER A 109 12.24 34.14 36.81
N GLU A 110 12.75 33.08 36.18
CA GLU A 110 12.05 31.81 36.04
C GLU A 110 13.04 30.64 36.22
N ALA A 111 12.76 29.78 37.18
CA ALA A 111 13.56 28.60 37.49
C ALA A 111 12.82 27.29 37.16
N LEU A 112 13.58 26.30 36.71
CA LEU A 112 13.11 24.94 36.50
C LEU A 112 13.15 24.18 37.84
N MET A 113 12.01 23.70 38.34
CA MET A 113 11.96 22.84 39.52
C MET A 113 12.45 21.43 39.17
N ALA A 114 11.84 20.83 38.14
CA ALA A 114 12.10 19.45 37.74
C ALA A 114 11.58 19.19 36.32
N LYS A 115 12.18 18.20 35.66
CA LYS A 115 11.63 17.57 34.46
C LYS A 115 11.04 16.21 34.82
N VAL A 116 9.74 16.05 34.61
CA VAL A 116 9.01 14.84 34.97
C VAL A 116 8.62 14.10 33.70
N THR A 117 9.10 12.88 33.53
CA THR A 117 8.71 12.03 32.40
C THR A 117 7.51 11.17 32.77
N PHE A 118 6.40 11.39 32.08
CA PHE A 118 5.17 10.62 32.22
C PHE A 118 5.03 9.64 31.07
N ARG A 119 4.55 8.42 31.37
CA ARG A 119 4.11 7.43 30.39
C ARG A 119 2.60 7.31 30.38
N GLY A 120 2.00 7.28 29.18
CA GLY A 120 0.58 6.99 28.99
C GLY A 120 0.26 5.53 29.26
N ILE A 121 -0.65 5.27 30.20
CA ILE A 121 -1.10 3.93 30.58
C ILE A 121 -2.43 3.57 29.90
N SER A 122 -3.38 4.51 29.90
CA SER A 122 -4.68 4.38 29.22
C SER A 122 -5.10 5.69 28.57
N SER A 123 -6.00 5.64 27.58
CA SER A 123 -6.49 6.86 26.93
C SER A 123 -7.47 7.62 27.83
N GLY A 124 -7.42 8.94 27.74
CA GLY A 124 -8.16 9.83 28.62
C GLY A 124 -7.39 11.11 28.93
N ALA A 125 -7.94 11.94 29.79
CA ALA A 125 -7.28 13.16 30.26
C ALA A 125 -6.96 13.03 31.75
N SER A 126 -5.71 13.29 32.12
CA SER A 126 -5.30 13.44 33.50
C SER A 126 -4.87 14.88 33.75
N ALA A 127 -5.56 15.56 34.67
CA ALA A 127 -5.05 16.80 35.22
C ALA A 127 -3.77 16.52 36.02
N LEU A 128 -2.81 17.43 35.95
CA LEU A 128 -1.63 17.48 36.80
C LEU A 128 -1.87 18.60 37.81
N LYS A 129 -2.48 18.24 38.94
CA LYS A 129 -2.92 19.23 39.93
C LYS A 129 -1.86 19.46 40.99
N ILE A 130 -1.48 20.70 41.21
CA ILE A 130 -0.62 21.09 42.33
C ILE A 130 -1.52 21.13 43.58
N VAL A 131 -1.38 20.15 44.46
CA VAL A 131 -2.21 20.04 45.67
C VAL A 131 -1.56 20.67 46.90
N ARG A 132 -0.24 20.83 46.86
CA ARG A 132 0.54 21.51 47.90
C ARG A 132 1.80 22.08 47.29
N ALA A 133 2.14 23.30 47.65
CA ALA A 133 3.47 23.85 47.40
C ALA A 133 3.89 24.77 48.53
N GLU A 134 5.17 24.71 48.89
CA GLU A 134 5.81 25.58 49.86
C GLU A 134 7.11 26.07 49.24
N LEU A 135 7.29 27.39 49.18
CA LEU A 135 8.55 28.02 48.79
C LEU A 135 9.13 28.73 50.01
N CYS A 136 10.45 28.83 50.10
CA CYS A 136 11.12 29.61 51.12
C CYS A 136 12.26 30.45 50.56
N TYR A 137 12.49 31.59 51.21
CA TYR A 137 13.65 32.45 50.97
C TYR A 137 14.91 31.84 51.60
N GLU A 138 16.08 32.43 51.31
CA GLU A 138 17.38 32.01 51.88
C GLU A 138 17.39 31.97 53.42
N ASN A 139 16.65 32.88 54.06
CA ASN A 139 16.54 32.94 55.52
C ASN A 139 15.60 31.86 56.12
N GLY A 140 15.05 30.97 55.29
CA GLY A 140 14.15 29.89 55.69
C GLY A 140 12.70 30.30 55.94
N THR A 141 12.32 31.56 55.72
CA THR A 141 10.93 32.00 55.87
C THR A 141 10.09 31.59 54.65
N PHE A 142 8.86 31.14 54.90
CA PHE A 142 7.96 30.66 53.85
C PHE A 142 7.28 31.79 53.08
N ILE A 143 7.19 31.62 51.77
CA ILE A 143 6.44 32.49 50.85
C ILE A 143 4.97 32.07 50.90
N ARG A 144 4.07 33.03 51.14
CA ARG A 144 2.63 32.76 51.34
C ARG A 144 1.79 32.95 50.08
N ASP A 145 2.15 33.90 49.23
CA ASP A 145 1.36 34.28 48.06
C ASP A 145 1.91 33.60 46.79
N ILE A 146 1.52 32.35 46.59
CA ILE A 146 1.92 31.55 45.43
C ILE A 146 0.71 31.23 44.58
N GLU A 147 0.76 31.56 43.29
CA GLU A 147 -0.26 31.15 42.32
C GLU A 147 0.08 29.80 41.69
N PHE A 148 -0.93 28.96 41.54
CA PHE A 148 -0.81 27.67 40.87
C PHE A 148 -1.49 27.72 39.50
N LYS A 149 -0.77 27.24 38.49
CA LYS A 149 -1.32 26.95 37.18
C LYS A 149 -1.10 25.49 36.84
N ASP A 150 -2.16 24.71 37.06
CA ASP A 150 -2.19 23.28 36.79
C ASP A 150 -1.95 22.96 35.30
N GLY A 151 -1.40 21.78 35.06
CA GLY A 151 -1.23 21.21 33.74
C GLY A 151 -2.27 20.15 33.44
N ALA A 152 -2.30 19.67 32.20
CA ALA A 152 -3.09 18.51 31.82
C ALA A 152 -2.37 17.68 30.77
N VAL A 153 -2.51 16.38 30.88
CA VAL A 153 -1.97 15.44 29.90
C VAL A 153 -3.11 14.65 29.30
N LYS A 154 -3.26 14.76 27.97
CA LYS A 154 -4.24 13.99 27.21
C LYS A 154 -3.55 12.80 26.55
N VAL A 155 -4.00 11.61 26.88
CA VAL A 155 -3.51 10.35 26.32
C VAL A 155 -4.48 9.90 25.22
N LEU A 156 -3.98 9.80 23.99
CA LEU A 156 -4.73 9.34 22.82
C LEU A 156 -4.53 7.85 22.62
N ASP A 157 -5.60 7.20 22.15
CA ASP A 157 -5.53 5.85 21.59
C ASP A 157 -4.53 5.80 20.41
N TYR A 158 -3.99 4.62 20.10
CA TYR A 158 -3.20 4.44 18.89
C TYR A 158 -3.47 3.10 18.19
N ILE A 159 -3.35 3.16 16.88
CA ILE A 159 -3.28 2.00 16.00
C ILE A 159 -2.42 2.34 14.80
N TRP A 160 -1.65 1.37 14.36
CA TRP A 160 -0.75 1.47 13.22
C TRP A 160 -0.53 0.09 12.62
N ILE A 161 -0.22 0.08 11.33
CA ILE A 161 0.05 -1.15 10.59
C ILE A 161 1.52 -1.51 10.82
N VAL A 162 1.76 -2.72 11.35
CA VAL A 162 3.12 -3.22 11.63
C VAL A 162 3.72 -3.88 10.40
N ASP A 163 2.92 -4.72 9.74
CA ASP A 163 3.35 -5.44 8.54
C ASP A 163 2.17 -5.67 7.59
N ILE A 164 2.50 -5.78 6.31
CA ILE A 164 1.57 -6.16 5.25
C ILE A 164 2.25 -7.24 4.40
N GLU A 165 1.69 -8.44 4.42
CA GLU A 165 2.11 -9.53 3.56
C GLU A 165 1.06 -9.78 2.46
N PRO A 166 1.46 -10.10 1.22
CA PRO A 166 2.83 -10.19 0.73
C PRO A 166 3.54 -8.83 0.68
N LYS A 167 4.81 -8.84 1.08
CA LYS A 167 5.70 -7.67 0.97
C LYS A 167 5.88 -7.31 -0.50
N SER A 168 6.15 -6.04 -0.77
CA SER A 168 6.31 -5.51 -2.13
C SER A 168 7.20 -6.44 -2.97
N GLY A 169 6.59 -7.06 -3.99
CA GLY A 169 7.32 -7.92 -4.94
C GLY A 169 7.07 -9.43 -4.86
N THR A 170 6.29 -9.96 -3.91
CA THR A 170 6.07 -11.42 -3.72
C THR A 170 4.61 -11.90 -3.85
N GLU A 171 3.77 -11.19 -4.62
CA GLU A 171 2.31 -11.40 -4.65
C GLU A 171 1.79 -12.59 -5.47
N LEU A 172 0.82 -13.32 -4.90
CA LEU A 172 -0.15 -14.17 -5.61
C LEU A 172 -1.33 -13.28 -6.05
N ILE A 173 -1.28 -12.79 -7.29
CA ILE A 173 -2.37 -12.04 -7.91
C ILE A 173 -3.34 -13.05 -8.52
N THR A 174 -4.58 -13.14 -8.02
CA THR A 174 -5.69 -13.67 -8.81
C THR A 174 -6.36 -12.49 -9.52
N GLU A 175 -6.71 -12.64 -10.81
CA GLU A 175 -6.93 -11.55 -11.78
C GLU A 175 -7.99 -10.48 -11.43
N LYS A 176 -8.68 -10.58 -10.29
CA LYS A 176 -9.64 -9.58 -9.80
C LYS A 176 -9.50 -9.18 -8.34
N THR A 177 -8.74 -9.90 -7.52
CA THR A 177 -8.76 -9.71 -6.06
C THR A 177 -7.36 -9.77 -5.48
N TYR A 178 -6.98 -8.73 -4.73
CA TYR A 178 -5.76 -8.74 -3.93
C TYR A 178 -6.08 -9.24 -2.53
N THR A 179 -5.30 -10.24 -2.11
CA THR A 179 -5.37 -10.78 -0.75
C THR A 179 -4.10 -10.38 -0.03
N PHE A 180 -4.24 -9.69 1.09
CA PHE A 180 -3.11 -9.38 1.96
C PHE A 180 -3.43 -9.71 3.42
N LYS A 181 -2.41 -10.14 4.12
CA LYS A 181 -2.35 -10.38 5.54
C LYS A 181 -1.78 -9.14 6.21
N LEU A 182 -2.61 -8.46 6.97
CA LEU A 182 -2.26 -7.29 7.78
C LEU A 182 -1.88 -7.74 9.18
N THR A 183 -0.74 -7.29 9.65
CA THR A 183 -0.38 -7.34 11.06
C THR A 183 -0.54 -5.94 11.63
N VAL A 184 -1.49 -5.77 12.54
CA VAL A 184 -1.77 -4.49 13.18
C VAL A 184 -1.39 -4.55 14.66
N ASN A 185 -0.81 -3.46 15.15
CA ASN A 185 -0.57 -3.27 16.57
C ASN A 185 -1.43 -2.11 17.05
N TYR A 186 -2.12 -2.30 18.17
CA TYR A 186 -3.05 -1.32 18.66
C TYR A 186 -3.17 -1.33 20.17
N SER A 187 -3.53 -0.18 20.71
CA SER A 187 -3.82 0.01 22.12
C SER A 187 -5.07 0.87 22.28
N PHE A 188 -6.08 0.31 22.92
CA PHE A 188 -7.37 0.97 23.13
C PHE A 188 -7.89 0.70 24.53
N THR A 189 -8.55 1.69 25.11
CA THR A 189 -9.16 1.59 26.43
C THR A 189 -10.62 2.00 26.35
N SER A 190 -11.48 1.08 25.88
CA SER A 190 -12.95 1.22 25.91
C SER A 190 -13.56 -0.02 26.59
N ALA A 191 -14.38 0.19 27.62
CA ALA A 191 -14.95 -0.88 28.44
C ALA A 191 -16.22 -1.51 27.84
N ASP A 192 -16.92 -0.79 26.96
CA ASP A 192 -18.28 -1.18 26.54
C ASP A 192 -18.27 -2.07 25.28
N TYR A 193 -17.69 -1.62 24.17
CA TYR A 193 -17.39 -2.39 22.95
C TYR A 193 -16.79 -1.43 21.91
N GLY A 194 -15.85 -1.90 21.08
CA GLY A 194 -15.32 -1.10 19.97
C GLY A 194 -15.01 -1.96 18.74
N TYR A 195 -14.79 -1.30 17.60
CA TYR A 195 -14.32 -1.97 16.39
C TYR A 195 -13.12 -1.25 15.79
N ILE A 196 -12.15 -2.03 15.35
CA ILE A 196 -11.13 -1.58 14.41
C ILE A 196 -11.68 -1.80 13.01
N GLY A 197 -11.87 -0.71 12.26
CA GLY A 197 -12.22 -0.73 10.84
C GLY A 197 -10.98 -0.74 9.98
N LEU A 198 -10.77 -1.81 9.23
CA LEU A 198 -9.80 -1.87 8.15
C LEU A 198 -10.50 -1.48 6.85
N VAL A 199 -9.91 -0.50 6.16
CA VAL A 199 -10.43 0.05 4.91
C VAL A 199 -9.34 -0.07 3.87
N ALA A 200 -9.64 -0.72 2.76
CA ALA A 200 -8.76 -0.70 1.60
C ALA A 200 -9.46 -0.04 0.41
N LYS A 201 -8.76 0.91 -0.22
CA LYS A 201 -9.32 1.70 -1.32
C LYS A 201 -8.28 2.02 -2.38
N ILE A 202 -8.77 2.12 -3.61
CA ILE A 202 -8.00 2.41 -4.81
C ILE A 202 -8.15 3.89 -5.19
N ASN A 203 -7.06 4.51 -5.65
CA ASN A 203 -6.95 5.85 -6.25
C ASN A 203 -7.20 7.10 -5.36
N ASP A 204 -7.92 7.06 -4.22
CA ASP A 204 -8.00 8.18 -3.25
C ASP A 204 -8.67 7.70 -1.94
N LEU A 205 -8.67 8.43 -0.83
CA LEU A 205 -9.43 8.15 0.40
C LEU A 205 -10.82 8.80 0.44
N LYS A 206 -11.10 9.83 -0.37
CA LYS A 206 -12.28 10.71 -0.22
C LYS A 206 -13.64 10.16 -0.70
N ASN A 207 -13.71 9.37 -1.78
CA ASN A 207 -14.99 8.86 -2.32
C ASN A 207 -14.98 7.34 -2.72
N PRO A 208 -15.65 6.41 -2.01
CA PRO A 208 -15.13 5.06 -1.91
C PRO A 208 -15.81 3.92 -2.69
N SER A 209 -15.01 3.07 -3.36
CA SER A 209 -15.32 1.66 -3.65
C SER A 209 -14.44 0.83 -2.71
N ILE A 210 -14.99 0.28 -1.62
CA ILE A 210 -14.20 -0.18 -0.46
C ILE A 210 -14.43 -1.65 -0.13
N ALA A 211 -13.33 -2.35 0.18
CA ALA A 211 -13.34 -3.53 1.03
C ALA A 211 -13.20 -3.15 2.51
N HIS A 212 -14.18 -3.53 3.33
CA HIS A 212 -14.22 -3.24 4.76
C HIS A 212 -14.10 -4.53 5.58
N LYS A 213 -13.27 -4.51 6.62
CA LYS A 213 -13.29 -5.55 7.66
C LYS A 213 -13.31 -4.92 9.04
N LYS A 214 -14.28 -5.32 9.86
CA LYS A 214 -14.40 -4.88 11.25
C LYS A 214 -13.85 -5.96 12.17
N ILE A 215 -13.07 -5.55 13.16
CA ILE A 215 -12.49 -6.43 14.18
C ILE A 215 -13.06 -5.99 15.53
N PRO A 216 -13.84 -6.83 16.22
CA PRO A 216 -14.33 -6.48 17.53
C PRO A 216 -13.16 -6.45 18.54
N ILE A 217 -13.18 -5.46 19.42
CA ILE A 217 -12.28 -5.32 20.56
C ILE A 217 -13.10 -5.25 21.85
N TYR A 218 -12.67 -6.00 22.87
CA TYR A 218 -13.34 -6.13 24.16
C TYR A 218 -12.34 -5.91 25.30
N GLY A 219 -12.73 -5.13 26.31
CA GLY A 219 -11.98 -4.97 27.57
C GLY A 219 -10.67 -4.17 27.49
N TYR A 220 -9.93 -4.16 28.61
CA TYR A 220 -8.68 -3.42 28.76
C TYR A 220 -7.47 -4.27 28.33
N LYS A 221 -6.97 -4.05 27.12
CA LYS A 221 -5.70 -4.62 26.63
C LYS A 221 -4.78 -3.49 26.15
N ILE A 222 -3.60 -3.39 26.75
CA ILE A 222 -2.65 -2.29 26.56
C ILE A 222 -1.89 -2.41 25.23
N ALA A 223 -1.79 -3.62 24.65
CA ALA A 223 -1.31 -3.86 23.30
C ALA A 223 -1.76 -5.24 22.82
N ASP A 224 -2.21 -5.36 21.57
CA ASP A 224 -2.49 -6.65 20.95
C ASP A 224 -2.00 -6.62 19.49
N VAL A 225 -1.48 -7.76 19.02
CA VAL A 225 -1.01 -7.93 17.64
C VAL A 225 -1.89 -8.97 16.98
N LYS A 226 -2.54 -8.59 15.89
CA LYS A 226 -3.47 -9.48 15.21
C LYS A 226 -3.17 -9.56 13.72
N ASP A 227 -3.18 -10.79 13.24
CA ASP A 227 -3.04 -11.14 11.84
C ASP A 227 -4.41 -11.24 11.16
N LEU A 228 -4.60 -10.48 10.09
CA LEU A 228 -5.90 -10.34 9.44
C LEU A 228 -5.77 -10.41 7.93
N THR A 229 -6.51 -11.33 7.31
CA THR A 229 -6.63 -11.38 5.85
C THR A 229 -7.70 -10.41 5.36
N LEU A 230 -7.36 -9.54 4.43
CA LEU A 230 -8.27 -8.64 3.73
C LEU A 230 -8.24 -8.93 2.22
N ASN A 231 -9.42 -8.94 1.59
CA ASN A 231 -9.58 -9.19 0.17
C ASN A 231 -10.14 -7.92 -0.49
N VAL A 232 -9.53 -7.48 -1.59
CA VAL A 232 -9.90 -6.23 -2.28
C VAL A 232 -10.01 -6.46 -3.77
N ASP A 233 -11.14 -6.11 -4.35
CA ASP A 233 -11.30 -6.17 -5.80
C ASP A 233 -10.61 -5.00 -6.50
N ILE A 234 -9.91 -5.27 -7.60
CA ILE A 234 -9.08 -4.29 -8.30
C ILE A 234 -9.67 -3.91 -9.67
N PRO A 235 -10.02 -2.62 -9.86
CA PRO A 235 -10.27 -2.02 -11.18
C PRO A 235 -9.04 -2.05 -12.08
N SER A 236 -9.25 -2.22 -13.38
CA SER A 236 -8.19 -2.35 -14.40
C SER A 236 -7.31 -1.10 -14.55
N ASP A 237 -7.79 0.07 -14.12
CA ASP A 237 -7.11 1.36 -14.15
C ASP A 237 -6.32 1.68 -12.86
N ALA A 238 -6.50 0.92 -11.78
CA ALA A 238 -5.86 1.13 -10.48
C ALA A 238 -4.32 1.13 -10.52
N GLU A 239 -3.66 2.18 -10.01
CA GLU A 239 -2.19 2.21 -9.85
C GLU A 239 -1.76 2.07 -8.39
N LYS A 240 -2.60 2.54 -7.46
CA LYS A 240 -2.28 2.63 -6.04
C LYS A 240 -3.42 2.06 -5.18
N LEU A 241 -3.03 1.35 -4.13
CA LEU A 241 -3.90 0.85 -3.08
C LEU A 241 -3.54 1.53 -1.76
N TYR A 242 -4.53 2.15 -1.12
CA TYR A 242 -4.41 2.74 0.21
C TYR A 242 -5.07 1.81 1.22
N VAL A 243 -4.29 1.35 2.20
CA VAL A 243 -4.80 0.58 3.33
C VAL A 243 -4.82 1.51 4.54
N ALA A 244 -6.00 1.77 5.07
CA ALA A 244 -6.22 2.66 6.20
C ALA A 244 -6.84 1.91 7.38
N VAL A 245 -6.46 2.36 8.59
CA VAL A 245 -7.04 1.85 9.83
C VAL A 245 -7.80 2.95 10.54
N ARG A 246 -9.03 2.62 10.95
CA ARG A 246 -9.96 3.53 11.63
C ARG A 246 -10.48 2.89 12.91
N LEU A 247 -10.80 3.71 13.90
CA LEU A 247 -11.47 3.27 15.12
C LEU A 247 -12.95 3.66 15.08
N LEU A 248 -13.81 2.74 15.49
CA LEU A 248 -15.26 2.94 15.63
C LEU A 248 -15.64 2.67 17.09
N LYS A 249 -16.12 3.69 17.81
CA LYS A 249 -16.59 3.59 19.20
C LYS A 249 -18.12 3.67 19.23
N GLY A 250 -18.79 2.67 19.80
CA GLY A 250 -20.25 2.73 20.01
C GLY A 250 -21.10 2.88 18.72
N ASN A 251 -22.26 3.53 18.86
CA ASN A 251 -23.16 3.92 17.77
C ASN A 251 -22.69 5.20 17.03
N GLU A 252 -21.50 5.72 17.33
CA GLU A 252 -20.99 6.93 16.72
C GLU A 252 -20.42 6.65 15.33
N THR A 253 -20.77 7.51 14.38
CA THR A 253 -20.29 7.51 12.98
C THR A 253 -18.93 8.20 12.81
N SER A 254 -18.38 8.79 13.89
CA SER A 254 -17.12 9.53 13.84
C SER A 254 -15.95 8.58 13.61
N THR A 255 -15.29 8.75 12.46
CA THR A 255 -14.18 7.92 12.00
C THR A 255 -12.90 8.75 11.99
N GLU A 256 -12.05 8.57 12.99
CA GLU A 256 -10.66 9.03 12.89
C GLU A 256 -9.83 7.98 12.13
N ILE A 257 -9.08 8.44 11.13
CA ILE A 257 -8.07 7.63 10.43
C ILE A 257 -6.78 7.78 11.22
N TYR A 258 -6.24 6.66 11.69
CA TYR A 258 -5.06 6.65 12.55
C TYR A 258 -3.77 6.39 11.77
N ASP A 259 -3.85 5.56 10.73
CA ASP A 259 -2.70 5.19 9.90
C ASP A 259 -3.14 4.83 8.47
N VAL A 260 -2.26 5.08 7.50
CA VAL A 260 -2.47 4.81 6.08
C VAL A 260 -1.16 4.34 5.44
N VAL A 261 -1.19 3.19 4.80
CA VAL A 261 -0.07 2.66 4.00
C VAL A 261 -0.46 2.68 2.53
N GLU A 262 0.42 3.23 1.68
CA GLU A 262 0.30 3.20 0.23
C GLU A 262 1.04 1.97 -0.32
N TYR A 263 0.37 1.22 -1.19
CA TYR A 263 0.90 0.05 -1.87
C TYR A 263 0.78 0.23 -3.39
N GLN A 264 1.86 -0.07 -4.12
CA GLN A 264 1.89 -0.02 -5.58
C GLN A 264 1.23 -1.28 -6.14
N VAL A 265 0.14 -1.11 -6.90
CA VAL A 265 -0.58 -2.25 -7.48
C VAL A 265 0.25 -2.83 -8.62
N LYS A 266 0.75 -4.06 -8.45
CA LYS A 266 1.52 -4.74 -9.48
C LYS A 266 0.55 -5.39 -10.48
N LYS A 267 0.22 -4.70 -11.57
CA LYS A 267 -0.61 -5.28 -12.64
C LYS A 267 0.07 -6.52 -13.23
N SER A 268 -0.71 -7.55 -13.56
CA SER A 268 -0.26 -8.62 -14.46
C SER A 268 -0.05 -8.02 -15.85
N GLY A 269 1.17 -7.56 -16.13
CA GLY A 269 1.56 -6.89 -17.37
C GLY A 269 2.35 -7.78 -18.33
N CYS A 270 2.44 -7.38 -19.60
CA CYS A 270 3.29 -8.06 -20.58
C CYS A 270 4.78 -7.70 -20.36
N LEU A 271 5.38 -8.14 -19.24
CA LEU A 271 6.70 -7.71 -18.72
C LEU A 271 7.82 -7.69 -19.78
N ILE A 272 7.91 -8.74 -20.58
CA ILE A 272 8.92 -8.86 -21.66
C ILE A 272 8.65 -7.84 -22.77
N ALA A 273 7.39 -7.67 -23.17
CA ALA A 273 7.02 -6.71 -24.20
C ALA A 273 7.27 -5.27 -23.71
N THR A 274 6.86 -4.95 -22.48
CA THR A 274 7.14 -3.65 -21.85
C THR A 274 8.63 -3.37 -21.74
N ALA A 275 9.43 -4.35 -21.33
CA ALA A 275 10.89 -4.21 -21.28
C ALA A 275 11.49 -3.97 -22.68
N THR A 276 10.89 -4.56 -23.72
CA THR A 276 11.37 -4.49 -25.11
C THR A 276 10.99 -3.17 -25.80
N PHE A 277 9.73 -2.74 -25.68
CA PHE A 277 9.19 -1.54 -26.31
C PHE A 277 9.34 -0.27 -25.44
N GLY A 278 9.68 -0.45 -24.16
CA GLY A 278 10.05 0.63 -23.24
C GLY A 278 8.89 1.26 -22.47
N SER A 279 7.64 1.00 -22.86
CA SER A 279 6.46 1.54 -22.18
C SER A 279 5.27 0.58 -22.23
N GLU A 280 4.51 0.53 -21.14
CA GLU A 280 3.19 -0.15 -21.07
C GLU A 280 2.15 0.52 -21.99
N LEU A 281 2.38 1.77 -22.37
CA LEU A 281 1.53 2.56 -23.27
C LEU A 281 1.99 2.47 -24.74
N SER A 282 3.03 1.69 -25.04
CA SER A 282 3.43 1.48 -26.44
C SER A 282 2.30 0.78 -27.21
N PRO A 283 2.09 1.12 -28.50
CA PRO A 283 1.01 0.52 -29.30
C PRO A 283 1.05 -1.02 -29.31
N GLU A 284 2.26 -1.60 -29.36
CA GLU A 284 2.48 -3.04 -29.34
C GLU A 284 2.01 -3.69 -28.04
N VAL A 285 2.41 -3.11 -26.89
CA VAL A 285 2.02 -3.64 -25.56
C VAL A 285 0.53 -3.42 -25.32
N ASN A 286 -0.01 -2.28 -25.74
CA ASN A 286 -1.43 -1.99 -25.61
C ASN A 286 -2.28 -2.96 -26.44
N PHE A 287 -1.86 -3.30 -27.67
CA PHE A 287 -2.54 -4.32 -28.46
C PHE A 287 -2.56 -5.69 -27.75
N LEU A 288 -1.40 -6.15 -27.24
CA LEU A 288 -1.32 -7.43 -26.52
C LEU A 288 -2.26 -7.45 -25.31
N ARG A 289 -2.34 -6.34 -24.58
CA ARG A 289 -3.26 -6.16 -23.46
C ARG A 289 -4.71 -6.19 -23.91
N SER A 290 -5.08 -5.41 -24.93
CA SER A 290 -6.46 -5.40 -25.44
C SER A 290 -6.89 -6.77 -25.94
N PHE A 291 -6.03 -7.48 -26.68
CA PHE A 291 -6.30 -8.85 -27.13
C PHE A 291 -6.57 -9.78 -25.95
N ARG A 292 -5.67 -9.79 -24.95
CA ARG A 292 -5.85 -10.59 -23.74
C ARG A 292 -7.13 -10.22 -22.99
N ASP A 293 -7.31 -8.93 -22.69
CA ASP A 293 -8.34 -8.45 -21.76
C ASP A 293 -9.74 -8.49 -22.38
N GLN A 294 -9.87 -8.17 -23.67
CA GLN A 294 -11.17 -8.02 -24.34
C GLN A 294 -11.60 -9.26 -25.12
N GLU A 295 -10.67 -10.11 -25.55
CA GLU A 295 -10.97 -11.28 -26.41
C GLU A 295 -10.68 -12.60 -25.70
N VAL A 296 -9.51 -12.74 -25.05
CA VAL A 296 -9.16 -13.99 -24.37
C VAL A 296 -9.92 -14.14 -23.05
N LEU A 297 -9.80 -13.17 -22.14
CA LEU A 297 -10.38 -13.23 -20.78
C LEU A 297 -11.90 -13.10 -20.76
N SER A 298 -12.53 -12.66 -21.85
CA SER A 298 -13.98 -12.67 -21.99
C SER A 298 -14.56 -14.09 -22.06
N THR A 299 -13.75 -15.08 -22.43
CA THR A 299 -14.17 -16.48 -22.62
C THR A 299 -13.73 -17.38 -21.47
N TYR A 300 -14.49 -18.44 -21.19
CA TYR A 300 -14.18 -19.43 -20.17
C TYR A 300 -12.91 -20.21 -20.53
N ALA A 301 -12.81 -20.74 -21.75
CA ALA A 301 -11.62 -21.46 -22.21
C ALA A 301 -10.37 -20.56 -22.16
N GLY A 302 -10.50 -19.29 -22.56
CA GLY A 302 -9.43 -18.32 -22.52
C GLY A 302 -8.96 -18.00 -21.09
N ARG A 303 -9.87 -17.81 -20.14
CA ARG A 303 -9.51 -17.61 -18.71
C ARG A 303 -8.75 -18.79 -18.14
N CYS A 304 -9.22 -20.01 -18.37
CA CYS A 304 -8.56 -21.23 -17.89
C CYS A 304 -7.16 -21.40 -18.52
N PHE A 305 -7.02 -21.15 -19.82
CA PHE A 305 -5.71 -21.16 -20.48
C PHE A 305 -4.76 -20.11 -19.89
N MET A 306 -5.26 -18.88 -19.67
CA MET A 306 -4.45 -17.79 -19.13
C MET A 306 -3.94 -18.07 -17.73
N GLU A 307 -4.66 -18.83 -16.89
CA GLU A 307 -4.16 -19.25 -15.58
C GLU A 307 -2.90 -20.13 -15.70
N VAL A 308 -2.92 -21.13 -16.60
CA VAL A 308 -1.76 -21.99 -16.87
C VAL A 308 -0.61 -21.18 -17.49
N PHE A 309 -0.94 -20.34 -18.48
CA PHE A 309 0.04 -19.50 -19.16
C PHE A 309 0.72 -18.52 -18.20
N ASN A 310 -0.04 -17.85 -17.33
CA ASN A 310 0.47 -16.88 -16.36
C ASN A 310 1.43 -17.55 -15.37
N ASN A 311 1.06 -18.72 -14.83
CA ASN A 311 1.92 -19.48 -13.92
C ASN A 311 3.27 -19.81 -14.58
N PHE A 312 3.25 -20.24 -15.84
CA PHE A 312 4.47 -20.47 -16.59
C PHE A 312 5.24 -19.17 -16.87
N TYR A 313 4.58 -18.16 -17.43
CA TYR A 313 5.19 -16.91 -17.89
C TYR A 313 5.83 -16.11 -16.75
N TYR A 314 5.13 -15.93 -15.64
CA TYR A 314 5.64 -15.12 -14.52
C TYR A 314 6.68 -15.85 -13.66
N SER A 315 6.85 -17.17 -13.81
CA SER A 315 7.90 -17.91 -13.12
C SER A 315 9.32 -17.51 -13.55
N TRP A 316 9.49 -16.98 -14.78
CA TRP A 316 10.81 -16.63 -15.32
C TRP A 316 10.89 -15.25 -15.98
N SER A 317 9.77 -14.71 -16.48
CA SER A 317 9.76 -13.43 -17.21
C SER A 317 10.27 -12.21 -16.43
N PRO A 318 10.13 -12.07 -15.10
CA PRO A 318 10.64 -10.89 -14.40
C PRO A 318 12.16 -10.73 -14.53
N ASN A 319 12.91 -11.82 -14.38
CA ASN A 319 14.36 -11.83 -14.48
C ASN A 319 14.81 -11.47 -15.90
N VAL A 320 14.14 -12.04 -16.91
CA VAL A 320 14.40 -11.74 -18.32
C VAL A 320 14.07 -10.28 -18.65
N ALA A 321 12.96 -9.74 -18.14
CA ALA A 321 12.57 -8.35 -18.37
C ALA A 321 13.61 -7.37 -17.80
N VAL A 322 14.16 -7.64 -16.61
CA VAL A 322 15.26 -6.83 -16.04
C VAL A 322 16.50 -6.87 -16.94
N PHE A 323 16.85 -8.05 -17.45
CA PHE A 323 17.99 -8.22 -18.36
C PHE A 323 17.81 -7.45 -19.68
N ILE A 324 16.62 -7.49 -20.28
CA ILE A 324 16.29 -6.75 -21.51
C ILE A 324 16.42 -5.23 -21.30
N ARG A 325 15.93 -4.70 -20.16
CA ARG A 325 15.98 -3.26 -19.88
C ARG A 325 17.41 -2.72 -19.82
N LYS A 326 18.35 -3.52 -19.31
CA LYS A 326 19.75 -3.12 -19.12
C LYS A 326 20.57 -3.17 -20.42
N ASN A 327 20.17 -3.98 -21.41
CA ASN A 327 20.99 -4.25 -22.59
C ASN A 327 20.28 -3.86 -23.90
N ALA A 328 20.76 -2.81 -24.57
CA ALA A 328 20.18 -2.32 -25.82
C ALA A 328 20.21 -3.36 -26.96
N ILE A 329 21.29 -4.15 -27.08
CA ILE A 329 21.41 -5.21 -28.09
C ILE A 329 20.36 -6.30 -27.86
N VAL A 330 20.20 -6.73 -26.61
CA VAL A 330 19.20 -7.73 -26.22
C VAL A 330 17.79 -7.20 -26.48
N LYS A 331 17.51 -5.93 -26.15
CA LYS A 331 16.26 -5.27 -26.49
C LYS A 331 15.97 -5.32 -27.99
N THR A 332 16.94 -5.03 -28.86
CA THR A 332 16.77 -5.13 -30.32
C THR A 332 16.50 -6.58 -30.77
N ALA A 333 17.21 -7.56 -30.21
CA ALA A 333 16.96 -8.97 -30.50
C ALA A 333 15.54 -9.39 -30.12
N PHE A 334 15.05 -8.95 -28.95
CA PHE A 334 13.66 -9.20 -28.54
C PHE A 334 12.64 -8.46 -29.40
N LYS A 335 12.93 -7.28 -29.96
CA LYS A 335 12.05 -6.63 -30.94
C LYS A 335 11.88 -7.51 -32.19
N ILE A 336 12.99 -8.02 -32.73
CA ILE A 336 12.98 -8.92 -33.89
C ILE A 336 12.19 -10.20 -33.57
N LEU A 337 12.31 -10.72 -32.35
CA LEU A 337 11.55 -11.88 -31.90
C LEU A 337 10.07 -11.57 -31.70
N LEU A 338 9.69 -10.39 -31.18
CA LEU A 338 8.30 -10.08 -30.83
C LEU A 338 7.47 -9.57 -32.01
N TYR A 339 8.06 -8.92 -33.02
CA TYR A 339 7.27 -8.40 -34.14
C TYR A 339 6.49 -9.49 -34.91
N PRO A 340 7.09 -10.64 -35.29
CA PRO A 340 6.34 -11.72 -35.92
C PRO A 340 5.28 -12.31 -34.98
N LEU A 341 5.56 -12.39 -33.67
CA LEU A 341 4.60 -12.87 -32.68
C LEU A 341 3.37 -11.96 -32.62
N ILE A 342 3.57 -10.64 -32.56
CA ILE A 342 2.49 -9.65 -32.53
C ILE A 342 1.64 -9.75 -33.82
N MET A 343 2.28 -9.91 -34.98
CA MET A 343 1.57 -10.10 -36.26
C MET A 343 0.70 -11.37 -36.25
N ILE A 344 1.22 -12.47 -35.72
CA ILE A 344 0.45 -13.72 -35.56
C ILE A 344 -0.77 -13.50 -34.66
N LEU A 345 -0.61 -12.74 -33.58
CA LEU A 345 -1.71 -12.42 -32.66
C LEU A 345 -2.74 -11.47 -33.28
N HIS A 346 -2.34 -10.57 -34.19
CA HIS A 346 -3.30 -9.81 -35.00
C HIS A 346 -4.17 -10.73 -35.87
N LEU A 347 -3.57 -11.75 -36.49
CA LEU A 347 -4.31 -12.70 -37.32
C LEU A 347 -5.21 -13.64 -36.49
N SER A 348 -4.76 -13.98 -35.28
CA SER A 348 -5.57 -14.67 -34.27
C SER A 348 -6.77 -13.82 -33.83
N SER A 349 -6.56 -12.55 -33.50
CA SER A 349 -7.61 -11.60 -33.15
C SER A 349 -8.61 -11.39 -34.29
N PHE A 350 -8.13 -11.31 -35.53
CA PHE A 350 -9.00 -11.27 -36.70
C PHE A 350 -9.89 -12.51 -36.79
N THR A 351 -9.32 -13.70 -36.54
CA THR A 351 -10.08 -14.97 -36.51
C THR A 351 -11.15 -14.96 -35.42
N TYR A 352 -10.81 -14.49 -34.21
CA TYR A 352 -11.77 -14.34 -33.11
C TYR A 352 -12.94 -13.44 -33.52
N ARG A 353 -12.65 -12.28 -34.11
CA ARG A 353 -13.67 -11.31 -34.54
C ARG A 353 -14.58 -11.86 -35.64
N CYS A 354 -14.05 -12.64 -36.59
CA CYS A 354 -14.87 -13.29 -37.61
C CYS A 354 -15.86 -14.31 -37.02
N LEU A 355 -15.53 -14.91 -35.87
CA LEU A 355 -16.32 -15.95 -35.22
C LEU A 355 -16.99 -15.46 -33.93
N SER A 356 -17.03 -14.15 -33.68
CA SER A 356 -17.44 -13.57 -32.38
C SER A 356 -18.88 -13.89 -31.98
N GLN A 357 -19.70 -14.37 -32.92
CA GLN A 357 -21.04 -14.90 -32.65
C GLN A 357 -21.02 -16.09 -31.67
N PHE A 358 -19.93 -16.87 -31.64
CA PHE A 358 -19.73 -18.00 -30.73
C PHE A 358 -18.40 -17.84 -29.97
N PRO A 359 -18.37 -17.07 -28.86
CA PRO A 359 -17.14 -16.65 -28.20
C PRO A 359 -16.19 -17.79 -27.82
N GLU A 360 -16.69 -18.89 -27.24
CA GLU A 360 -15.87 -20.05 -26.86
C GLU A 360 -15.25 -20.76 -28.07
N ALA A 361 -16.02 -20.94 -29.15
CA ALA A 361 -15.49 -21.52 -30.38
C ALA A 361 -14.49 -20.56 -31.06
N ALA A 362 -14.77 -19.25 -31.02
CA ALA A 362 -13.93 -18.21 -31.57
C ALA A 362 -12.55 -18.18 -30.92
N ILE A 363 -12.48 -18.27 -29.58
CA ILE A 363 -11.20 -18.25 -28.88
C ILE A 363 -10.39 -19.53 -29.13
N LEU A 364 -11.04 -20.69 -29.25
CA LEU A 364 -10.37 -21.94 -29.60
C LEU A 364 -9.81 -21.88 -31.03
N ALA A 365 -10.57 -21.33 -31.98
CA ALA A 365 -10.11 -21.12 -33.35
C ALA A 365 -8.96 -20.09 -33.42
N ALA A 366 -9.07 -18.99 -32.69
CA ALA A 366 -8.01 -18.00 -32.56
C ALA A 366 -6.74 -18.60 -31.94
N GLY A 367 -6.90 -19.41 -30.89
CA GLY A 367 -5.83 -20.18 -30.25
C GLY A 367 -5.18 -21.18 -31.20
N TYR A 368 -5.97 -21.87 -32.03
CA TYR A 368 -5.47 -22.75 -33.09
C TYR A 368 -4.61 -21.98 -34.09
N VAL A 369 -5.11 -20.86 -34.64
CA VAL A 369 -4.37 -20.02 -35.59
C VAL A 369 -3.06 -19.51 -34.97
N ALA A 370 -3.12 -18.97 -33.76
CA ALA A 370 -1.94 -18.47 -33.06
C ALA A 370 -0.88 -19.57 -32.85
N SER A 371 -1.29 -20.71 -32.27
CA SER A 371 -0.39 -21.81 -31.97
C SER A 371 0.19 -22.47 -33.22
N SER A 372 -0.58 -22.63 -34.30
CA SER A 372 -0.09 -23.14 -35.58
C SER A 372 0.96 -22.23 -36.23
N LEU A 373 0.73 -20.92 -36.20
CA LEU A 373 1.68 -19.96 -36.78
C LEU A 373 2.94 -19.81 -35.93
N ILE A 374 2.81 -19.81 -34.59
CA ILE A 374 3.95 -19.81 -33.67
C ILE A 374 4.81 -21.05 -33.90
N GLY A 375 4.21 -22.25 -33.96
CA GLY A 375 4.94 -23.48 -34.23
C GLY A 375 5.63 -23.47 -35.58
N SER A 376 4.97 -22.96 -36.62
CA SER A 376 5.53 -22.88 -37.98
C SER A 376 6.72 -21.92 -38.06
N VAL A 377 6.59 -20.70 -37.51
CA VAL A 377 7.61 -19.65 -37.63
C VAL A 377 8.80 -19.89 -36.71
N TYR A 378 8.57 -20.18 -35.43
CA TYR A 378 9.65 -20.26 -34.44
C TYR A 378 10.33 -21.62 -34.36
N LEU A 379 9.60 -22.72 -34.62
CA LEU A 379 10.14 -24.08 -34.53
C LEU A 379 10.26 -24.75 -35.90
N GLY A 380 9.30 -24.55 -36.79
CA GLY A 380 9.28 -25.20 -38.11
C GLY A 380 10.45 -24.80 -39.01
N LEU A 381 10.81 -23.51 -39.05
CA LEU A 381 11.93 -23.01 -39.84
C LEU A 381 13.29 -23.56 -39.37
N PRO A 382 13.64 -23.56 -38.06
CA PRO A 382 14.84 -24.25 -37.59
C PRO A 382 14.81 -25.76 -37.87
N LEU A 383 13.67 -26.42 -37.64
CA LEU A 383 13.55 -27.88 -37.83
C LEU A 383 13.72 -28.31 -39.30
N SER A 384 13.37 -27.46 -40.28
CA SER A 384 13.55 -27.79 -41.70
C SER A 384 15.01 -28.01 -42.10
N GLN A 385 15.96 -27.47 -41.33
CA GLN A 385 17.40 -27.65 -41.55
C GLN A 385 17.89 -29.04 -41.10
N ILE A 386 17.12 -29.74 -40.26
CA ILE A 386 17.51 -31.03 -39.69
C ILE A 386 17.11 -32.18 -40.62
N LYS A 387 18.10 -32.85 -41.23
CA LYS A 387 17.89 -33.93 -42.21
C LYS A 387 17.00 -35.09 -41.70
N ARG A 388 16.96 -35.35 -40.38
CA ARG A 388 16.13 -36.40 -39.76
C ARG A 388 14.64 -36.16 -39.98
N PHE A 389 14.19 -34.90 -39.90
CA PHE A 389 12.78 -34.54 -40.06
C PHE A 389 12.30 -34.59 -41.50
N ARG A 390 13.22 -34.59 -42.49
CA ARG A 390 12.89 -34.73 -43.91
C ARG A 390 12.27 -36.10 -44.29
N ARG A 391 12.39 -37.10 -43.41
CA ARG A 391 11.97 -38.50 -43.63
C ARG A 391 10.74 -38.94 -42.81
N MET A 392 10.03 -38.01 -42.17
CA MET A 392 8.79 -38.35 -41.45
C MET A 392 7.73 -38.90 -42.42
N GLU A 393 7.20 -40.08 -42.12
CA GLU A 393 6.17 -40.74 -42.92
C GLU A 393 4.80 -40.06 -42.75
N CYS A 394 4.00 -40.06 -43.82
CA CYS A 394 2.62 -39.55 -43.78
C CYS A 394 1.75 -40.27 -42.73
N ARG A 395 2.10 -41.50 -42.32
CA ARG A 395 1.42 -42.23 -41.24
C ARG A 395 1.50 -41.50 -39.90
N ILE A 396 2.69 -40.98 -39.56
CA ILE A 396 2.89 -40.23 -38.32
C ILE A 396 2.10 -38.93 -38.39
N LEU A 397 2.14 -38.20 -39.51
CA LEU A 397 1.37 -36.97 -39.68
C LEU A 397 -0.14 -37.20 -39.53
N LYS A 398 -0.68 -38.29 -40.09
CA LYS A 398 -2.08 -38.68 -39.91
C LYS A 398 -2.41 -38.98 -38.44
N ALA A 399 -1.56 -39.73 -37.74
CA ALA A 399 -1.74 -40.02 -36.32
C ALA A 399 -1.81 -38.73 -35.48
N TRP A 400 -0.94 -37.75 -35.76
CA TRP A 400 -0.98 -36.45 -35.08
C TRP A 400 -2.27 -35.65 -35.38
N ILE A 401 -2.77 -35.68 -36.62
CA ILE A 401 -4.06 -35.06 -36.95
C ILE A 401 -5.18 -35.70 -36.13
N TYR A 402 -5.21 -37.03 -36.02
CA TYR A 402 -6.20 -37.71 -35.19
C TYR A 402 -6.06 -37.34 -33.71
N SER A 403 -4.83 -37.18 -33.19
CA SER A 403 -4.61 -36.72 -31.81
C SER A 403 -5.11 -35.29 -31.57
N VAL A 404 -4.94 -34.37 -32.54
CA VAL A 404 -5.47 -32.99 -32.45
C VAL A 404 -7.00 -32.98 -32.57
N LEU A 405 -7.60 -33.87 -33.35
CA LEU A 405 -9.06 -33.99 -33.38
C LEU A 405 -9.61 -34.61 -32.08
N LEU A 406 -8.90 -35.57 -31.50
CA LEU A 406 -9.29 -36.24 -30.27
C LEU A 406 -9.33 -35.29 -29.06
N ILE A 407 -8.42 -34.31 -28.98
CA ILE A 407 -8.37 -33.35 -27.86
C ILE A 407 -9.56 -32.36 -27.85
N LEU A 408 -10.30 -32.22 -28.96
CA LEU A 408 -11.50 -31.39 -28.98
C LEU A 408 -12.63 -31.99 -28.14
N ILE A 409 -12.70 -33.32 -28.02
CA ILE A 409 -13.73 -34.02 -27.22
C ILE A 409 -13.67 -33.61 -25.74
N PRO A 410 -12.53 -33.72 -25.03
CA PRO A 410 -12.47 -33.33 -23.62
C PRO A 410 -12.59 -31.81 -23.41
N ILE A 411 -12.32 -30.97 -24.40
CA ILE A 411 -12.61 -29.52 -24.32
C ILE A 411 -14.12 -29.28 -24.30
N VAL A 412 -14.86 -29.92 -25.21
CA VAL A 412 -16.33 -29.85 -25.23
C VAL A 412 -16.93 -30.42 -23.94
N GLN A 413 -16.36 -31.50 -23.42
CA GLN A 413 -16.76 -32.06 -22.14
C GLN A 413 -16.46 -31.09 -20.97
N ALA A 414 -15.29 -30.46 -20.96
CA ALA A 414 -14.92 -29.49 -19.94
C ALA A 414 -15.84 -28.27 -19.92
N GLU A 415 -16.26 -27.81 -21.10
CA GLU A 415 -17.25 -26.74 -21.27
C GLU A 415 -18.62 -27.18 -20.72
N ALA A 416 -19.12 -28.35 -21.14
CA ALA A 416 -20.42 -28.86 -20.72
C ALA A 416 -20.51 -29.11 -19.20
N MET A 417 -19.40 -29.48 -18.56
CA MET A 417 -19.30 -29.72 -17.12
C MET A 417 -18.88 -28.47 -16.33
N HIS A 418 -18.52 -27.37 -17.00
CA HIS A 418 -17.88 -26.18 -16.42
C HIS A 418 -16.70 -26.54 -15.48
N SER A 419 -15.90 -27.54 -15.84
CA SER A 419 -14.79 -28.03 -15.03
C SER A 419 -13.51 -27.24 -15.30
N VAL A 420 -13.11 -26.41 -14.34
CA VAL A 420 -11.95 -25.50 -14.47
C VAL A 420 -10.66 -26.28 -14.66
N GLN A 421 -10.39 -27.31 -13.84
CA GLN A 421 -9.13 -28.06 -13.95
C GLN A 421 -9.01 -28.80 -15.28
N LEU A 422 -10.11 -29.37 -15.78
CA LEU A 422 -10.10 -30.09 -17.05
C LEU A 422 -9.88 -29.14 -18.22
N MET A 423 -10.52 -27.96 -18.20
CA MET A 423 -10.35 -26.93 -19.24
C MET A 423 -8.90 -26.41 -19.27
N MET A 424 -8.31 -26.15 -18.11
CA MET A 424 -6.90 -25.73 -17.99
C MET A 424 -5.95 -26.75 -18.64
N ALA A 425 -6.09 -28.03 -18.27
CA ALA A 425 -5.21 -29.08 -18.78
C ALA A 425 -5.39 -29.29 -20.29
N THR A 426 -6.64 -29.38 -20.75
CA THR A 426 -6.95 -29.68 -22.15
C THR A 426 -6.58 -28.54 -23.10
N THR A 427 -6.82 -27.28 -22.74
CA THR A 427 -6.42 -26.11 -23.55
C THR A 427 -4.90 -25.97 -23.65
N ALA A 428 -4.17 -26.20 -22.55
CA ALA A 428 -2.70 -26.18 -22.56
C ALA A 428 -2.14 -27.31 -23.46
N ILE A 429 -2.67 -28.53 -23.33
CA ILE A 429 -2.28 -29.67 -24.17
C ILE A 429 -2.60 -29.39 -25.63
N PHE A 430 -3.79 -28.84 -25.93
CA PHE A 430 -4.20 -28.48 -27.29
C PHE A 430 -3.21 -27.51 -27.95
N VAL A 431 -2.84 -26.42 -27.26
CA VAL A 431 -1.87 -25.44 -27.76
C VAL A 431 -0.50 -26.09 -28.02
N LEU A 432 0.01 -26.89 -27.08
CA LEU A 432 1.31 -27.56 -27.23
C LEU A 432 1.32 -28.57 -28.38
N LEU A 433 0.27 -29.39 -28.49
CA LEU A 433 0.13 -30.35 -29.59
C LEU A 433 0.07 -29.63 -30.94
N ASN A 434 -0.65 -28.52 -31.03
CA ASN A 434 -0.78 -27.78 -32.28
C ASN A 434 0.52 -27.06 -32.68
N ILE A 435 1.27 -26.50 -31.72
CA ILE A 435 2.62 -25.98 -31.96
C ILE A 435 3.54 -27.09 -32.50
N GLY A 436 3.52 -28.26 -31.86
CA GLY A 436 4.30 -29.42 -32.28
C GLY A 436 3.93 -29.87 -33.70
N PHE A 437 2.65 -30.09 -33.97
CA PHE A 437 2.15 -30.53 -35.27
C PHE A 437 2.52 -29.55 -36.40
N SER A 438 2.22 -28.26 -36.22
CA SER A 438 2.50 -27.24 -37.23
C SER A 438 3.99 -27.06 -37.51
N SER A 439 4.83 -27.12 -36.48
CA SER A 439 6.29 -27.05 -36.63
C SER A 439 6.84 -28.21 -37.48
N ILE A 440 6.38 -29.43 -37.21
CA ILE A 440 6.79 -30.64 -37.95
C ILE A 440 6.27 -30.58 -39.38
N LEU A 441 5.00 -30.22 -39.58
CA LEU A 441 4.39 -30.11 -40.90
C LEU A 441 5.17 -29.12 -41.78
N THR A 442 5.37 -27.90 -41.29
CA THR A 442 6.13 -26.86 -41.99
C THR A 442 7.57 -27.30 -42.27
N GLY A 443 8.25 -27.89 -41.28
CA GLY A 443 9.60 -28.42 -41.45
C GLY A 443 9.71 -29.48 -42.55
N THR A 444 8.75 -30.41 -42.62
CA THR A 444 8.73 -31.48 -43.65
C THR A 444 8.43 -30.95 -45.04
N LEU A 445 7.49 -30.00 -45.18
CA LEU A 445 7.10 -29.42 -46.46
C LEU A 445 8.24 -28.60 -47.07
N ILE A 446 8.89 -27.75 -46.28
CA ILE A 446 10.04 -26.95 -46.72
C ILE A 446 11.21 -27.87 -47.12
N ALA A 447 11.54 -28.86 -46.30
CA ALA A 447 12.66 -29.77 -46.59
C ALA A 447 12.43 -30.62 -47.86
N LYS A 448 11.18 -31.02 -48.15
CA LYS A 448 10.81 -31.70 -49.40
C LYS A 448 10.88 -30.75 -50.59
N GLY A 449 10.33 -29.54 -50.49
CA GLY A 449 10.40 -28.53 -51.55
C GLY A 449 11.84 -28.20 -51.97
N VAL A 450 12.71 -27.95 -50.98
CA VAL A 450 14.16 -27.69 -51.21
C VAL A 450 14.84 -28.87 -51.89
N SER A 451 14.38 -30.10 -51.67
CA SER A 451 14.97 -31.29 -52.31
C SER A 451 14.57 -31.54 -53.75
N ILE A 452 13.39 -31.06 -54.15
CA ILE A 452 12.83 -31.26 -55.49
C ILE A 452 13.36 -30.17 -56.44
N LEU A 453 13.67 -28.97 -55.91
CA LEU A 453 14.15 -27.82 -56.68
C LEU A 453 15.39 -28.13 -57.56
N PRO A 454 16.45 -28.81 -57.06
CA PRO A 454 17.60 -29.17 -57.88
C PRO A 454 17.26 -30.19 -58.97
N GLN A 455 16.31 -31.10 -58.71
CA GLN A 455 15.88 -32.11 -59.70
C GLN A 455 15.07 -31.47 -60.84
N ILE A 456 14.22 -30.50 -60.53
CA ILE A 456 13.47 -29.73 -61.53
C ILE A 456 14.43 -28.87 -62.37
N ILE A 457 15.38 -28.18 -61.73
CA ILE A 457 16.37 -27.35 -62.44
C ILE A 457 17.23 -28.21 -63.38
N LYS A 458 17.70 -29.38 -62.92
CA LYS A 458 18.48 -30.32 -63.73
C LYS A 458 17.66 -30.88 -64.91
N LYS A 459 16.38 -31.21 -64.70
CA LYS A 459 15.46 -31.70 -65.75
C LYS A 459 15.13 -30.63 -66.79
N LYS A 460 15.09 -29.35 -66.39
CA LYS A 460 14.88 -28.21 -67.29
C LYS A 460 16.11 -27.94 -68.17
N TRP A 461 17.31 -28.10 -67.60
CA TRP A 461 18.57 -28.03 -68.36
C TRP A 461 18.72 -29.16 -69.38
N THR A 462 18.42 -30.42 -69.03
CA THR A 462 18.53 -31.53 -70.00
C THR A 462 17.53 -31.47 -71.15
N ARG A 463 16.44 -30.70 -71.04
CA ARG A 463 15.47 -30.46 -72.13
C ARG A 463 15.85 -29.30 -73.05
N SER A 464 16.87 -28.52 -72.72
CA SER A 464 17.33 -27.39 -73.54
C SER A 464 18.55 -27.73 -74.41
N TYR A 465 19.09 -28.94 -74.26
CA TYR A 465 20.24 -29.49 -75.02
C TYR A 465 19.87 -30.70 -75.89
N LEU A 466 18.57 -31.05 -75.94
CA LEU A 466 17.93 -31.94 -76.91
C LEU A 466 17.01 -31.07 -77.75
#